data_AF-A0A2M7TE42-F1
#
_entry.id   AF-A0A2M7TE42-F1
#
_cell.length_a   1.000
_cell.length_b   1.000
_cell.length_c   1.000
_cell.angle_alpha   90.00
_cell.angle_beta   90.00
_cell.angle_gamma   90.00
#
_symmetry.space_group_name_H-M   'P 1'
#
loop_
_entity.id
_entity.type
_entity.pdbx_description
1 polymer ?
#
loop_
_entity_poly.entity_id
_entity_poly.type
_entity_poly.pdbx_seq_one_letter_code
_entity_poly.pdbx_strand_id
1 'polypeptide(L)'
;MTDQANAIAGHELTTTTNAGTGYTTSIRYTAAPSDGGSEAIDDVSPGTNLIPAAFSAAGVEAFGYTTDDATLSNVGDGVDRFTTPADYWAKFTTGNLEVAYNGAKIADDVVRVGYQVGIASTTAAATYTTTVIITCTPQY
;
A
#
# COMPACT_ATOMS: atom_id res chain seq x y z
N MET A 1 -11.15 -26.48 1.65
CA MET A 1 -9.83 -25.93 2.03
C MET A 1 -9.39 -25.08 0.85
N THR A 2 -9.08 -23.81 1.08
CA THR A 2 -8.46 -22.93 0.11
C THR A 2 -6.99 -23.32 -0.02
N ASP A 3 -6.48 -23.39 -1.25
CA ASP A 3 -5.04 -23.56 -1.47
C ASP A 3 -4.32 -22.31 -0.96
N GLN A 4 -3.23 -22.50 -0.22
CA GLN A 4 -2.41 -21.39 0.28
C GLN A 4 -1.84 -20.61 -0.89
N ALA A 5 -2.11 -19.31 -0.94
CA ALA A 5 -1.71 -18.47 -2.06
C ALA A 5 -1.41 -17.04 -1.61
N ASN A 6 -0.51 -16.41 -2.36
CA ASN A 6 -0.34 -14.98 -2.36
C ASN A 6 -0.80 -14.46 -3.72
N ALA A 7 -1.63 -13.43 -3.73
CA ALA A 7 -2.08 -12.76 -4.95
C ALA A 7 -1.75 -11.27 -4.88
N ILE A 8 -1.28 -10.72 -6.01
CA ILE A 8 -0.84 -9.33 -6.12
C ILE A 8 -1.75 -8.59 -7.12
N ALA A 9 -2.03 -7.34 -6.81
CA ALA A 9 -2.59 -6.37 -7.74
C ALA A 9 -1.88 -5.02 -7.56
N GLY A 10 -2.14 -4.06 -8.44
CA GLY A 10 -1.53 -2.75 -8.36
C GLY A 10 -2.16 -1.74 -9.30
N HIS A 11 -1.85 -0.48 -9.06
CA HIS A 11 -2.25 0.65 -9.89
C HIS A 11 -1.02 1.46 -10.30
N GLU A 12 -1.06 1.97 -11.53
CA GLU A 12 -0.15 3.02 -11.98
C GLU A 12 -0.87 4.37 -11.81
N LEU A 13 -0.21 5.31 -11.14
CA LEU A 13 -0.72 6.64 -10.82
C LEU A 13 0.11 7.66 -11.60
N THR A 14 -0.51 8.31 -12.58
CA THR A 14 0.11 9.43 -13.31
C THR A 14 -0.34 10.75 -12.70
N THR A 15 0.62 11.56 -12.26
CA THR A 15 0.37 12.87 -11.64
C THR A 15 0.99 13.99 -12.46
N THR A 16 0.21 15.05 -12.66
CA THR A 16 0.67 16.31 -13.25
C THR A 16 0.23 17.45 -12.33
N THR A 17 1.14 18.35 -11.94
CA THR A 17 0.80 19.49 -11.07
C THR A 17 1.63 20.72 -11.39
N ASN A 18 0.99 21.90 -11.32
CA ASN A 18 1.63 23.21 -11.43
C ASN A 18 1.90 23.85 -10.05
N ALA A 19 1.60 23.13 -8.96
CA ALA A 19 1.75 23.62 -7.61
C ALA A 19 3.26 23.72 -7.26
N GLY A 20 3.65 24.83 -6.60
CA GLY A 20 5.05 25.20 -6.42
C GLY A 20 5.85 24.18 -5.61
N THR A 21 5.19 23.50 -4.68
CA THR A 21 5.76 22.46 -3.80
C THR A 21 5.29 21.05 -4.19
N GLY A 22 4.70 20.90 -5.38
CA GLY A 22 4.36 19.59 -5.97
C GLY A 22 3.13 18.92 -5.36
N TYR A 23 3.27 17.67 -4.88
CA TYR A 23 2.15 16.85 -4.38
C TYR A 23 2.57 15.79 -3.34
N THR A 24 1.57 15.31 -2.60
CA THR A 24 1.64 14.06 -1.83
C THR A 24 0.50 13.14 -2.25
N THR A 25 0.79 11.88 -2.52
CA THR A 25 -0.23 10.83 -2.64
C THR A 25 -0.26 9.98 -1.39
N SER A 26 -1.46 9.74 -0.88
CA SER A 26 -1.70 8.87 0.27
C SER A 26 -2.59 7.70 -0.07
N ILE A 27 -2.42 6.60 0.66
CA ILE A 27 -3.23 5.40 0.62
C ILE A 27 -3.86 5.14 2.00
N ARG A 28 -5.06 4.59 1.99
CA ARG A 28 -5.71 3.98 3.16
C ARG A 28 -6.70 2.92 2.70
N TYR A 29 -7.22 2.12 3.61
CA TYR A 29 -8.40 1.30 3.34
C TYR A 29 -9.62 1.77 4.15
N THR A 30 -10.77 1.15 3.93
CA THR A 30 -11.94 1.29 4.82
C THR A 30 -11.83 0.41 6.06
N ALA A 31 -11.31 -0.81 5.90
CA ALA A 31 -11.01 -1.80 6.93
C ALA A 31 -10.19 -2.96 6.32
N ALA A 32 -9.71 -3.89 7.13
CA ALA A 32 -9.15 -5.15 6.63
C ALA A 32 -10.16 -5.90 5.73
N PRO A 33 -9.72 -6.63 4.68
CA PRO A 33 -10.62 -7.41 3.82
C PRO A 33 -11.45 -8.39 4.65
N SER A 34 -12.77 -8.33 4.54
CA SER A 34 -13.69 -9.17 5.32
C SER A 34 -14.74 -9.84 4.44
N ASP A 35 -15.19 -11.02 4.87
CA ASP A 35 -16.30 -11.75 4.26
C ASP A 35 -17.69 -11.14 4.56
N GLY A 36 -17.72 -10.02 5.32
CA GLY A 36 -18.95 -9.39 5.80
C GLY A 36 -19.56 -10.07 7.02
N GLY A 37 -18.92 -11.13 7.54
CA GLY A 37 -19.26 -11.87 8.75
C GLY A 37 -18.26 -11.58 9.87
N SER A 38 -17.71 -12.63 10.47
CA SER A 38 -16.74 -12.52 11.57
C SER A 38 -15.29 -12.70 11.15
N GLU A 39 -15.03 -13.03 9.88
CA GLU A 39 -13.68 -13.27 9.40
C GLU A 39 -13.13 -12.05 8.63
N ALA A 40 -11.86 -11.78 8.84
CA ALA A 40 -11.10 -10.78 8.11
C ALA A 40 -9.70 -11.32 7.85
N ILE A 41 -9.10 -10.93 6.73
CA ILE A 41 -7.70 -11.21 6.44
C ILE A 41 -6.85 -10.28 7.29
N ASP A 42 -5.94 -10.85 8.07
CA ASP A 42 -4.99 -10.08 8.87
C ASP A 42 -4.16 -9.12 8.00
N ASP A 43 -3.83 -7.94 8.55
CA ASP A 43 -2.89 -7.02 7.92
C ASP A 43 -1.44 -7.53 8.04
N VAL A 44 -0.58 -7.12 7.11
CA VAL A 44 0.87 -7.38 7.19
C VAL A 44 1.44 -7.00 8.57
N SER A 45 2.25 -7.86 9.16
CA SER A 45 2.92 -7.61 10.43
C SER A 45 4.34 -8.19 10.40
N PRO A 46 5.38 -7.46 10.85
CA PRO A 46 5.33 -6.18 11.56
C PRO A 46 5.35 -4.93 10.65
N GLY A 47 5.36 -5.09 9.32
CA GLY A 47 5.60 -4.01 8.36
C GLY A 47 4.67 -2.80 8.53
N THR A 48 5.26 -1.60 8.60
CA THR A 48 4.55 -0.32 8.70
C THR A 48 4.99 0.63 7.58
N ASN A 49 4.26 1.72 7.34
CA ASN A 49 4.68 2.70 6.33
C ASN A 49 6.06 3.33 6.62
N LEU A 50 6.44 3.46 7.89
CA LEU A 50 7.74 4.00 8.30
C LEU A 50 8.86 2.97 8.23
N ILE A 51 8.53 1.71 8.54
CA ILE A 51 9.47 0.59 8.54
C ILE A 51 8.76 -0.59 7.84
N PRO A 52 8.74 -0.63 6.50
CA PRO A 52 8.20 -1.75 5.75
C PRO A 52 8.99 -3.04 6.04
N ALA A 53 8.35 -4.18 5.82
CA ALA A 53 8.96 -5.49 6.06
C ALA A 53 8.63 -6.45 4.90
N ALA A 54 9.35 -7.57 4.82
CA ALA A 54 9.02 -8.62 3.86
C ALA A 54 7.56 -9.09 4.03
N PHE A 55 6.89 -9.41 2.91
CA PHE A 55 5.56 -10.00 2.97
C PHE A 55 5.61 -11.41 3.58
N SER A 56 4.52 -11.81 4.23
CA SER A 56 4.40 -13.15 4.80
C SER A 56 4.50 -14.23 3.72
N ALA A 57 5.10 -15.37 4.06
CA ALA A 57 5.06 -16.54 3.19
C ALA A 57 3.61 -17.01 2.97
N ALA A 58 3.36 -17.70 1.85
CA ALA A 58 2.05 -18.31 1.59
C ALA A 58 1.64 -19.21 2.78
N GLY A 59 0.34 -19.19 3.11
CA GLY A 59 -0.19 -19.91 4.27
C GLY A 59 -0.36 -19.06 5.53
N VAL A 60 0.07 -17.80 5.49
CA VAL A 60 -0.15 -16.81 6.54
C VAL A 60 -1.04 -15.71 5.97
N GLU A 61 -2.11 -15.38 6.68
CA GLU A 61 -2.94 -14.23 6.32
C GLU A 61 -2.13 -12.94 6.41
N ALA A 62 -2.21 -12.14 5.36
CA ALA A 62 -1.56 -10.85 5.29
C ALA A 62 -2.24 -10.00 4.22
N PHE A 63 -2.51 -8.74 4.52
CA PHE A 63 -2.91 -7.74 3.54
C PHE A 63 -2.05 -6.49 3.73
N GLY A 64 -1.45 -6.02 2.64
CA GLY A 64 -0.53 -4.89 2.70
C GLY A 64 -0.28 -4.26 1.35
N TYR A 65 0.41 -3.14 1.36
CA TYR A 65 0.78 -2.39 0.16
C TYR A 65 2.28 -2.13 0.09
N THR A 66 2.72 -1.79 -1.12
CA THR A 66 4.07 -1.34 -1.45
C THR A 66 3.98 -0.20 -2.47
N THR A 67 5.07 0.54 -2.67
CA THR A 67 5.19 1.61 -3.68
C THR A 67 6.59 1.60 -4.29
N ASP A 68 6.70 2.00 -5.57
CA ASP A 68 7.99 2.16 -6.25
C ASP A 68 8.60 3.57 -6.09
N ASP A 69 7.93 4.47 -5.38
CA ASP A 69 8.46 5.78 -5.07
C ASP A 69 9.54 5.68 -3.96
N ALA A 70 10.79 5.99 -4.33
CA ALA A 70 11.93 6.00 -3.43
C ALA A 70 12.14 7.34 -2.69
N THR A 71 11.31 8.35 -2.99
CA THR A 71 11.40 9.72 -2.48
C THR A 71 10.37 10.03 -1.39
N LEU A 72 9.68 9.00 -0.87
CA LEU A 72 8.62 9.16 0.11
C LEU A 72 9.08 10.01 1.29
N SER A 73 8.34 11.07 1.53
CA SER A 73 8.84 12.29 2.10
C SER A 73 8.76 12.34 3.62
N ASN A 74 7.72 11.75 4.22
CA ASN A 74 7.15 12.14 5.52
C ASN A 74 6.89 13.68 5.70
N VAL A 75 7.47 14.56 4.86
CA VAL A 75 7.19 15.95 4.46
C VAL A 75 8.15 16.47 3.35
N GLY A 76 9.22 15.74 2.97
CA GLY A 76 10.12 16.03 1.81
C GLY A 76 11.26 15.01 1.69
N ASP A 77 11.71 14.64 0.47
CA ASP A 77 12.91 13.81 0.14
C ASP A 77 13.37 12.82 1.23
N GLY A 78 12.48 11.93 1.65
CA GLY A 78 12.75 11.01 2.76
C GLY A 78 13.60 9.80 2.35
N VAL A 79 13.97 8.99 3.33
CA VAL A 79 14.71 7.74 3.09
C VAL A 79 13.80 6.76 2.31
N ASP A 80 14.38 6.06 1.34
CA ASP A 80 13.73 4.95 0.66
C ASP A 80 13.29 3.89 1.68
N ARG A 81 11.98 3.60 1.71
CA ARG A 81 11.36 2.69 2.66
C ARG A 81 10.94 1.36 2.04
N PHE A 82 10.64 1.35 0.75
CA PHE A 82 9.97 0.23 0.08
C PHE A 82 10.79 -0.41 -1.04
N THR A 83 11.68 0.36 -1.69
CA THR A 83 12.45 -0.14 -2.84
C THR A 83 13.82 -0.68 -2.47
N THR A 84 14.31 -0.36 -1.27
CA THR A 84 15.59 -0.87 -0.75
C THR A 84 15.49 -1.36 0.70
N PRO A 85 15.62 -2.68 0.95
CA PRO A 85 15.63 -3.75 -0.06
C PRO A 85 14.25 -3.86 -0.75
N ALA A 86 14.25 -4.38 -1.98
CA ALA A 86 13.04 -4.52 -2.77
C ALA A 86 12.01 -5.46 -2.10
N ASP A 87 10.76 -5.36 -2.56
CA ASP A 87 9.64 -6.21 -2.16
C ASP A 87 9.27 -6.11 -0.68
N TYR A 88 9.38 -4.90 -0.11
CA TYR A 88 8.90 -4.61 1.24
C TYR A 88 7.48 -4.05 1.23
N TRP A 89 6.76 -4.37 2.30
CA TRP A 89 5.32 -4.16 2.42
C TRP A 89 4.99 -3.54 3.76
N ALA A 90 3.95 -2.72 3.76
CA ALA A 90 3.40 -2.09 4.94
C ALA A 90 1.93 -2.50 5.11
N LYS A 91 1.50 -2.63 6.37
CA LYS A 91 0.06 -2.73 6.65
C LYS A 91 -0.68 -1.46 6.25
N PHE A 92 -1.91 -1.67 5.80
CA PHE A 92 -2.87 -0.59 5.69
C PHE A 92 -3.29 -0.05 7.06
N THR A 93 -3.84 1.15 7.05
CA THR A 93 -4.61 1.67 8.18
C THR A 93 -5.82 2.42 7.64
N THR A 94 -6.74 2.80 8.52
CA THR A 94 -7.86 3.69 8.17
C THR A 94 -7.43 5.15 8.03
N GLY A 95 -6.21 5.49 8.47
CA GLY A 95 -5.57 6.79 8.27
C GLY A 95 -4.76 6.85 6.98
N ASN A 96 -4.55 8.06 6.47
CA ASN A 96 -3.74 8.30 5.27
C ASN A 96 -2.27 7.97 5.55
N LEU A 97 -1.68 7.13 4.70
CA LEU A 97 -0.26 6.79 4.70
C LEU A 97 0.34 7.21 3.36
N GLU A 98 1.50 7.84 3.36
CA GLU A 98 2.12 8.33 2.13
C GLU A 98 2.61 7.17 1.24
N VAL A 99 2.37 7.29 -0.06
CA VAL A 99 2.82 6.35 -1.11
C VAL A 99 3.46 7.03 -2.31
N ALA A 100 3.35 8.35 -2.42
CA ALA A 100 4.13 9.11 -3.39
C ALA A 100 4.36 10.55 -2.92
N TYR A 101 5.46 11.14 -3.37
CA TYR A 101 5.78 12.55 -3.13
C TYR A 101 6.58 13.15 -4.28
N ASN A 102 6.27 14.40 -4.63
CA ASN A 102 7.15 15.22 -5.44
C ASN A 102 7.16 16.63 -4.87
N GLY A 103 8.33 17.18 -4.57
CA GLY A 103 8.49 18.50 -3.96
C GLY A 103 8.47 19.68 -4.95
N ALA A 104 8.16 19.42 -6.22
CA ALA A 104 8.22 20.42 -7.28
C ALA A 104 7.06 20.30 -8.27
N LYS A 105 6.94 21.32 -9.13
CA LYS A 105 6.08 21.26 -10.31
C LYS A 105 6.54 20.10 -11.19
N ILE A 106 5.59 19.28 -11.64
CA ILE A 106 5.90 18.11 -12.46
C ILE A 106 4.88 17.97 -13.57
N ALA A 107 5.38 17.70 -14.78
CA ALA A 107 4.56 17.57 -15.98
C ALA A 107 4.11 16.12 -16.24
N ASP A 108 4.85 15.15 -15.70
CA ASP A 108 4.58 13.72 -15.80
C ASP A 108 5.36 13.01 -14.69
N ASP A 109 4.66 12.52 -13.68
CA ASP A 109 5.20 11.66 -12.62
C ASP A 109 4.41 10.37 -12.57
N VAL A 110 5.09 9.22 -12.56
CA VAL A 110 4.45 7.90 -12.62
C VAL A 110 4.92 7.07 -11.45
N VAL A 111 3.98 6.80 -10.54
CA VAL A 111 4.21 5.96 -9.36
C VAL A 111 3.30 4.73 -9.39
N ARG A 112 3.84 3.57 -9.04
CA ARG A 112 3.13 2.29 -8.96
C ARG A 112 2.91 1.94 -7.51
N VAL A 113 1.65 1.66 -7.18
CA VAL A 113 1.25 1.21 -5.85
C VAL A 113 0.73 -0.21 -5.98
N GLY A 114 1.45 -1.15 -5.38
CA GLY A 114 1.08 -2.57 -5.33
C GLY A 114 0.38 -2.92 -4.02
N TYR A 115 -0.48 -3.92 -4.04
CA TYR A 115 -1.07 -4.52 -2.85
C TYR A 115 -1.13 -6.04 -3.01
N GLN A 116 -0.87 -6.75 -1.91
CA GLN A 116 -0.80 -8.19 -1.90
C GLN A 116 -1.68 -8.73 -0.78
N VAL A 117 -2.37 -9.83 -1.09
CA VAL A 117 -3.16 -10.61 -0.14
C VAL A 117 -2.55 -12.01 -0.03
N GLY A 118 -2.28 -12.43 1.20
CA GLY A 118 -1.94 -13.80 1.56
C GLY A 118 -3.14 -14.46 2.24
N ILE A 119 -3.41 -15.71 1.88
CA ILE A 119 -4.46 -16.53 2.51
C ILE A 119 -3.84 -17.76 3.19
N ALA A 120 -4.37 -18.10 4.36
CA ALA A 120 -4.01 -19.31 5.08
C ALA A 120 -4.91 -20.48 4.68
N SER A 121 -4.49 -21.71 5.00
CA SER A 121 -5.36 -22.88 4.82
C SER A 121 -6.57 -22.88 5.76
N THR A 122 -6.53 -22.06 6.80
CA THR A 122 -7.60 -21.86 7.79
C THR A 122 -8.56 -20.73 7.42
N THR A 123 -8.20 -19.88 6.45
CA THR A 123 -9.10 -18.84 5.93
C THR A 123 -10.32 -19.51 5.32
N ALA A 124 -11.54 -19.12 5.73
CA ALA A 124 -12.74 -19.73 5.16
C ALA A 124 -12.88 -19.40 3.66
N ALA A 125 -13.54 -20.29 2.94
CA ALA A 125 -13.85 -20.05 1.54
C ALA A 125 -15.02 -19.04 1.43
N ALA A 126 -14.69 -17.78 1.15
CA ALA A 126 -15.66 -16.70 0.97
C ALA A 126 -15.10 -15.59 0.05
N THR A 127 -15.92 -14.58 -0.22
CA THR A 127 -15.47 -13.36 -0.89
C THR A 127 -15.11 -12.32 0.16
N TYR A 128 -13.82 -11.99 0.25
CA TYR A 128 -13.34 -10.94 1.16
C TYR A 128 -13.25 -9.62 0.40
N THR A 129 -13.83 -8.56 0.95
CA THR A 129 -13.88 -7.24 0.30
C THR A 129 -13.33 -6.14 1.20
N THR A 130 -12.68 -5.18 0.58
CA THR A 130 -12.31 -3.89 1.18
C THR A 130 -12.25 -2.83 0.08
N THR A 131 -12.22 -1.56 0.47
CA THR A 131 -11.99 -0.45 -0.43
C THR A 131 -10.64 0.19 -0.11
N VAL A 132 -9.72 0.13 -1.06
CA VAL A 132 -8.46 0.90 -1.03
C VAL A 132 -8.73 2.27 -1.63
N ILE A 133 -8.33 3.33 -0.92
CA ILE A 133 -8.54 4.73 -1.30
C ILE A 133 -7.17 5.36 -1.48
N ILE A 134 -6.91 5.89 -2.67
CA ILE A 134 -5.70 6.62 -3.01
C ILE A 134 -6.09 8.09 -3.24
N THR A 135 -5.42 9.02 -2.56
CA THR A 135 -5.72 10.46 -2.62
C THR A 135 -4.45 11.23 -2.96
N CYS A 136 -4.45 11.92 -4.11
CA CYS A 136 -3.38 12.85 -4.49
C CYS A 136 -3.76 14.28 -4.06
N THR A 137 -2.88 14.95 -3.30
CA THR A 137 -3.08 16.31 -2.79
C THR A 137 -1.95 17.21 -3.29
N PRO A 138 -2.22 18.24 -4.11
CA PRO A 138 -1.21 19.23 -4.47
C PRO A 138 -0.80 20.05 -3.25
N GLN A 139 0.47 20.43 -3.18
CA GLN A 139 1.04 21.26 -2.13
C GLN A 139 1.31 22.68 -2.67
N TYR A 140 1.01 23.72 -1.89
CA TYR A 140 1.17 25.13 -2.27
C TYR A 140 2.03 25.91 -1.28
#